data_AF-A0A4Y2BF34-F1
#
_entry.id   AF-A0A4Y2BF34-F1
#
_cell.length_a   1.000
_cell.length_b   1.000
_cell.length_c   1.000
_cell.angle_alpha   90.00
_cell.angle_beta   90.00
_cell.angle_gamma   90.00
#
_symmetry.space_group_name_H-M   'P 1'
#
loop_
_entity.id
_entity.type
_entity.pdbx_description
1 polymer ?
#
loop_
_entity_poly.entity_id
_entity_poly.type
_entity_poly.pdbx_seq_one_letter_code
_entity_poly.pdbx_strand_id
1 'polypeptide(L)'
;MRVVQDSERYYLRLLLLRKLGAVSFEDLKTIDGIVCNTFQQACKMQGLLEGDQHWYDTLNEAIPTRAPFQVRLLFAMICGFGEVNDIPELWFRYKDALSEDFVRQYSEDSGP
;
A
#
# COMPACT_ATOMS: atom_id res chain seq x y z
N MET A 1 -14.37 -7.06 9.31
CA MET A 1 -14.04 -7.08 7.87
C MET A 1 -15.10 -6.28 7.10
N ARG A 2 -14.99 -4.94 7.07
CA ARG A 2 -15.89 -4.01 6.35
C ARG A 2 -15.17 -2.86 5.63
N VAL A 3 -13.84 -2.76 5.76
CA VAL A 3 -13.06 -1.62 5.27
C VAL A 3 -12.90 -1.63 3.74
N VAL A 4 -12.80 -2.82 3.12
CA VAL A 4 -12.50 -2.96 1.68
C VAL A 4 -13.63 -2.44 0.77
N GLN A 5 -14.90 -2.48 1.22
CA GLN A 5 -16.00 -1.90 0.43
C GLN A 5 -16.08 -0.37 0.52
N ASP A 6 -15.47 0.24 1.55
CA ASP A 6 -15.47 1.69 1.71
C ASP A 6 -14.38 2.34 0.83
N SER A 7 -13.21 1.69 0.73
CA SER A 7 -12.09 2.21 -0.07
C SER A 7 -12.41 2.33 -1.56
N GLU A 8 -12.94 1.30 -2.21
CA GLU A 8 -13.30 1.39 -3.63
C GLU A 8 -14.42 2.40 -3.92
N ARG A 9 -15.33 2.64 -2.95
CA ARG A 9 -16.36 3.68 -3.08
C ARG A 9 -15.77 5.08 -2.97
N TYR A 10 -14.77 5.27 -2.11
CA TYR A 10 -14.01 6.52 -2.04
C TYR A 10 -13.36 6.83 -3.40
N TYR A 11 -12.65 5.87 -4.00
CA TYR A 11 -12.02 6.06 -5.30
C TYR A 11 -13.02 6.28 -6.43
N LEU A 12 -14.16 5.57 -6.42
CA LEU A 12 -15.26 5.84 -7.35
C LEU A 12 -15.76 7.28 -7.25
N ARG A 13 -15.99 7.79 -6.03
CA ARG A 13 -16.41 9.19 -5.83
C ARG A 13 -15.35 10.17 -6.34
N LEU A 14 -14.07 9.88 -6.11
CA LEU A 14 -12.97 10.70 -6.58
C LEU A 14 -12.91 10.77 -8.12
N LEU A 15 -13.11 9.64 -8.81
CA LEU A 15 -13.18 9.60 -10.28
C LEU A 15 -14.39 10.35 -10.82
N LEU A 16 -15.57 10.20 -10.20
CA LEU A 16 -16.78 10.91 -10.60
C LEU A 16 -16.64 12.43 -10.49
N LEU A 17 -15.87 12.92 -9.52
CA LEU A 17 -15.56 14.35 -9.38
C LEU A 17 -14.63 14.86 -10.49
N ARG A 18 -13.85 13.98 -11.13
CA ARG A 18 -12.89 14.34 -12.17
C ARG A 18 -13.38 14.10 -13.60
N LYS A 19 -14.11 13.00 -13.84
CA LYS A 19 -14.57 12.60 -15.17
C LYS A 19 -16.07 12.87 -15.33
N LEU A 20 -16.38 14.03 -15.89
CA LEU A 20 -17.74 14.43 -16.22
C LEU A 20 -18.29 13.62 -17.40
N GLY A 21 -19.56 13.23 -17.33
CA GLY A 21 -20.26 12.56 -18.43
C GLY A 21 -19.86 11.10 -18.67
N ALA A 22 -19.19 10.46 -17.71
CA ALA A 22 -18.88 9.05 -17.83
C ALA A 22 -20.15 8.20 -17.97
N VAL A 23 -20.18 7.29 -18.94
CA VAL A 23 -21.38 6.52 -19.31
C VAL A 23 -21.43 5.13 -18.70
N SER A 24 -20.32 4.65 -18.14
CA SER A 24 -20.22 3.35 -17.46
C SER A 24 -19.06 3.32 -16.46
N PHE A 25 -19.01 2.28 -15.62
CA PHE A 25 -17.87 2.07 -14.71
C PHE A 25 -16.59 1.69 -15.46
N GLU A 26 -16.68 1.00 -16.60
CA GLU A 26 -15.52 0.72 -17.44
C GLU A 26 -14.95 2.01 -18.03
N ASP A 27 -15.83 2.92 -18.47
CA ASP A 27 -15.40 4.23 -18.93
C ASP A 27 -14.71 5.01 -17.80
N LEU A 28 -15.26 5.02 -16.58
CA LEU A 28 -14.58 5.63 -15.42
C LEU A 28 -13.18 5.05 -15.13
N LYS A 29 -12.99 3.75 -15.37
CA LYS A 29 -11.71 3.06 -15.17
C LYS A 29 -10.77 3.12 -16.38
N THR A 30 -11.18 3.75 -17.49
CA THR A 30 -10.36 3.83 -18.70
C THR A 30 -9.50 5.10 -18.69
N ILE A 31 -8.19 4.93 -18.58
CA ILE A 31 -7.18 6.00 -18.60
C ILE A 31 -6.26 5.75 -19.80
N ASP A 32 -6.14 6.75 -20.69
CA ASP A 32 -5.32 6.66 -21.92
C ASP A 32 -5.56 5.37 -22.75
N GLY A 33 -6.82 4.93 -22.82
CA GLY A 33 -7.22 3.72 -23.55
C GLY A 33 -6.99 2.39 -22.83
N ILE A 34 -6.45 2.41 -21.60
CA ILE A 34 -6.24 1.22 -20.77
C ILE A 34 -7.34 1.13 -19.72
N VAL A 35 -8.06 0.00 -19.68
CA VAL A 35 -9.09 -0.27 -18.67
C VAL A 35 -8.44 -0.83 -17.40
N CYS A 36 -8.50 -0.08 -16.30
CA CYS A 36 -8.02 -0.53 -15.01
C CYS A 36 -8.95 -1.57 -14.36
N ASN A 37 -8.39 -2.44 -13.51
CA ASN A 37 -9.13 -3.46 -12.79
C ASN A 37 -10.00 -2.85 -11.67
N THR A 38 -9.44 -1.90 -10.92
CA THR A 38 -10.10 -1.24 -9.76
C THR A 38 -10.20 0.28 -9.97
N PHE A 39 -11.10 0.93 -9.22
CA PHE A 39 -11.18 2.40 -9.21
C PHE A 39 -9.93 3.01 -8.59
N GLN A 40 -9.35 2.37 -7.57
CA GLN A 40 -8.06 2.79 -7.02
C GLN A 40 -6.95 2.84 -8.09
N GLN A 41 -6.85 1.81 -8.93
CA GLN A 41 -5.83 1.75 -9.97
C GLN A 41 -6.02 2.87 -11.00
N ALA A 42 -7.27 3.19 -11.37
CA ALA A 42 -7.57 4.31 -12.23
C ALA A 42 -7.20 5.66 -11.58
N CYS A 43 -7.50 5.86 -10.29
CA CYS A 43 -7.06 7.04 -9.54
C CYS A 43 -5.52 7.16 -9.49
N LYS A 44 -4.82 6.06 -9.24
CA LYS A 44 -3.35 6.00 -9.22
C LYS A 44 -2.78 6.40 -10.58
N MET A 45 -3.33 5.87 -11.67
CA MET A 45 -2.87 6.17 -13.04
C MET A 45 -3.17 7.61 -13.47
N GLN A 46 -4.28 8.20 -13.00
CA GLN A 46 -4.57 9.64 -13.17
C GLN A 46 -3.75 10.57 -12.26
N GLY A 47 -2.94 10.03 -11.34
CA GLY A 47 -2.18 10.84 -10.38
C GLY A 47 -3.07 11.54 -9.34
N LEU A 48 -4.23 10.97 -9.01
CA LEU A 48 -5.16 11.52 -8.02
C LEU A 48 -4.84 11.13 -6.57
N LEU A 49 -3.91 10.20 -6.38
CA LEU A 49 -3.50 9.70 -5.07
C LEU A 49 -2.11 10.24 -4.73
N GLU A 50 -1.90 10.65 -3.48
CA GLU A 50 -0.57 10.98 -2.98
C GLU A 50 0.30 9.73 -3.00
N GLY A 51 1.59 9.86 -3.31
CA GLY A 51 2.48 8.71 -3.39
C GLY A 51 2.87 8.14 -2.02
N ASP A 52 3.21 6.84 -1.99
CA ASP A 52 3.64 6.14 -0.77
C ASP A 52 5.08 6.49 -0.33
N GLN A 53 5.71 7.51 -0.94
CA GLN A 53 7.12 7.84 -0.74
C GLN A 53 7.46 8.13 0.73
N HIS A 54 6.62 8.90 1.40
CA HIS A 54 6.77 9.20 2.83
C HIS A 54 6.77 7.95 3.72
N TRP A 55 6.01 6.90 3.37
CA TRP A 55 6.04 5.63 4.08
C TRP A 55 7.33 4.86 3.83
N TYR A 56 7.86 4.90 2.61
CA TYR A 56 9.15 4.33 2.30
C TYR A 56 10.27 5.03 3.08
N ASP A 57 10.29 6.36 3.09
CA ASP A 57 11.28 7.14 3.81
C ASP A 57 11.23 6.85 5.32
N THR A 58 10.02 6.83 5.89
CA THR A 58 9.79 6.49 7.30
C THR A 58 10.34 5.11 7.67
N LEU A 59 10.10 4.09 6.84
CA LEU A 59 10.62 2.75 7.08
C LEU A 59 12.14 2.67 6.88
N ASN A 60 12.68 3.35 5.86
CA ASN A 60 14.12 3.42 5.60
C ASN A 60 14.89 4.06 6.77
N GLU A 61 14.30 5.06 7.44
CA GLU A 61 14.90 5.69 8.63
C GLU A 61 14.80 4.80 9.88
N ALA A 62 13.68 4.08 10.04
CA ALA A 62 13.43 3.25 11.21
C ALA A 62 14.28 1.97 11.23
N ILE A 63 14.44 1.30 10.09
CA ILE A 63 15.14 0.01 9.98
C ILE A 63 16.55 0.02 10.60
N PRO A 64 17.44 0.99 10.31
CA PRO A 64 18.80 0.99 10.86
C PRO A 64 18.87 1.37 12.35
N THR A 65 17.80 1.95 12.92
CA THR A 65 17.83 2.56 14.26
C THR A 65 16.93 1.88 15.29
N ARG A 66 16.07 0.95 14.88
CA ARG A 66 15.06 0.31 15.72
C ARG A 66 15.22 -1.20 15.74
N ALA A 67 14.74 -1.83 16.81
CA ALA A 67 14.68 -3.28 16.86
C ALA A 67 13.60 -3.82 15.88
N PRO A 68 13.78 -5.01 15.27
CA PRO A 68 12.83 -5.54 14.28
C PRO A 68 11.36 -5.57 14.74
N PHE A 69 11.10 -5.86 16.02
CA PHE A 69 9.73 -5.83 16.57
C PHE A 69 9.09 -4.43 16.51
N GLN A 70 9.88 -3.36 16.68
CA GLN A 70 9.39 -1.98 16.60
C GLN A 70 9.09 -1.61 15.14
N VAL A 71 9.90 -2.08 14.19
CA VAL A 71 9.67 -1.88 12.77
C VAL A 71 8.39 -2.60 12.32
N ARG A 72 8.13 -3.81 12.84
CA ARG A 72 6.84 -4.51 12.60
C ARG A 72 5.64 -3.75 13.13
N LEU A 73 5.75 -3.15 14.31
CA LEU A 73 4.67 -2.32 14.85
C LEU A 73 4.41 -1.08 13.99
N LEU A 74 5.47 -0.40 13.56
CA LEU A 74 5.39 0.74 12.66
C LEU A 74 4.73 0.35 11.32
N PHE A 75 5.14 -0.76 10.72
CA PHE A 75 4.52 -1.29 9.50
C PHE A 75 3.02 -1.54 9.70
N ALA A 76 2.61 -2.15 10.82
CA ALA A 76 1.21 -2.39 11.13
C ALA A 76 0.40 -1.09 11.28
N MET A 77 0.99 -0.05 11.89
CA MET A 77 0.39 1.29 11.97
C MET A 77 0.22 1.92 10.60
N ILE A 78 1.24 1.85 9.75
CA ILE A 78 1.19 2.36 8.37
C ILE A 78 0.09 1.64 7.58
N CYS A 79 0.01 0.30 7.63
CA CYS A 79 -1.04 -0.44 6.93
C CYS A 79 -2.45 -0.17 7.47
N GLY A 80 -2.59 0.09 8.78
CA GLY A 80 -3.87 0.33 9.42
C GLY A 80 -4.41 1.75 9.23
N PHE A 81 -3.50 2.74 9.14
CA PHE A 81 -3.86 4.15 9.25
C PHE A 81 -3.23 5.07 8.18
N GLY A 82 -2.20 4.62 7.48
CA GLY A 82 -1.40 5.46 6.58
C GLY A 82 -1.98 5.67 5.18
N GLU A 83 -3.23 5.27 4.91
CA GLU A 83 -3.84 5.39 3.57
C GLU A 83 -2.93 4.89 2.43
N VAL A 84 -2.16 3.83 2.69
CA VAL A 84 -1.17 3.28 1.76
C VAL A 84 -1.86 2.84 0.47
N ASN A 85 -1.35 3.30 -0.66
CA ASN A 85 -1.92 2.96 -1.96
C ASN A 85 -1.61 1.51 -2.36
N ASP A 86 -0.40 1.04 -2.06
CA ASP A 86 0.08 -0.28 -2.47
C ASP A 86 0.71 -1.04 -1.30
N ILE A 87 -0.14 -1.60 -0.43
CA ILE A 87 0.29 -2.43 0.70
C ILE A 87 1.12 -3.64 0.24
N PRO A 88 0.76 -4.37 -0.84
CA PRO A 88 1.59 -5.46 -1.33
C PRO A 88 3.01 -5.02 -1.70
N GLU A 89 3.16 -3.93 -2.44
CA GLU A 89 4.48 -3.38 -2.79
C GLU A 89 5.28 -3.01 -1.53
N LEU A 90 4.65 -2.32 -0.57
CA LEU A 90 5.27 -1.97 0.71
C LEU A 90 5.75 -3.23 1.46
N TRP A 91 4.92 -4.27 1.53
CA TRP A 91 5.28 -5.55 2.15
C TRP A 91 6.47 -6.21 1.46
N PHE A 92 6.40 -6.40 0.14
CA PHE A 92 7.45 -7.09 -0.61
C PHE A 92 8.80 -6.39 -0.49
N ARG A 93 8.79 -5.06 -0.41
CA ARG A 93 9.99 -4.25 -0.22
C ARG A 93 10.65 -4.43 1.15
N TYR A 94 9.88 -4.61 2.22
CA TYR A 94 10.40 -4.55 3.60
C TYR A 94 10.31 -5.86 4.39
N LYS A 95 9.66 -6.90 3.87
CA LYS A 95 9.45 -8.20 4.57
C LYS A 95 10.72 -8.82 5.16
N ASP A 96 11.88 -8.66 4.52
CA ASP A 96 13.13 -9.25 4.99
C ASP A 96 13.67 -8.50 6.21
N ALA A 97 13.63 -7.17 6.20
CA ALA A 97 13.98 -6.35 7.37
C ALA A 97 13.00 -6.54 8.53
N LEU A 98 11.71 -6.72 8.22
CA LEU A 98 10.67 -6.97 9.22
C LEU A 98 10.81 -8.34 9.90
N SER A 99 11.52 -9.28 9.29
CA SER A 99 11.67 -10.66 9.79
C SER A 99 13.09 -11.04 10.19
N GLU A 100 14.01 -10.07 10.22
CA GLU A 100 15.44 -10.28 10.47
C GLU A 100 15.71 -11.06 11.77
N ASP A 101 15.01 -10.72 12.87
CA ASP A 101 15.15 -11.39 14.17
C ASP A 101 14.67 -12.84 14.15
N PHE A 102 13.62 -13.15 13.40
CA PHE A 102 13.15 -14.54 13.26
C PHE A 102 14.16 -15.37 12.48
N VAL A 103 14.75 -14.84 11.41
CA VAL A 103 15.78 -15.55 10.63
C VAL A 103 16.99 -15.88 11.50
N ARG A 104 17.41 -14.94 12.37
CA ARG A 104 18.52 -15.16 13.31
C ARG A 104 18.20 -16.26 14.32
N GLN A 105 17.01 -16.23 14.93
CA GLN A 105 16.57 -17.27 15.88
C GLN A 105 16.56 -18.67 15.24
N TYR A 106 16.04 -18.81 14.02
CA TYR A 106 16.08 -20.10 13.33
C TYR A 106 17.51 -20.55 13.01
N SER A 107 18.43 -19.65 12.67
CA SER A 107 19.83 -20.03 12.43
C SER A 107 20.59 -20.44 13.71
N GLU A 108 20.25 -19.85 14.85
CA GLU A 108 20.86 -20.19 16.15
C GLU A 108 20.30 -21.51 16.71
N ASP A 109 19.00 -21.78 16.53
CA ASP A 109 18.34 -23.03 16.94
C ASP A 109 18.64 -24.22 16.00
N SER A 110 19.18 -23.97 14.81
CA SER A 110 19.56 -24.99 13.81
C SER A 110 21.04 -25.37 13.85
N GLY A 111 21.79 -24.93 14.87
CA GLY A 111 23.19 -25.32 15.07
C GLY A 111 23.35 -26.83 15.38
N PRO A 112 24.51 -27.44 15.06
CA PRO A 112 24.73 -28.89 15.16
C PRO A 112 24.63 -29.46 16.57
#